data_AF-A0AAA9ZAI3-F1
#
_entry.id   AF-A0AAA9ZAI3-F1
#
_cell.length_a   1.000
_cell.length_b   1.000
_cell.length_c   1.000
_cell.angle_alpha   90.00
_cell.angle_beta   90.00
_cell.angle_gamma   90.00
#
_symmetry.space_group_name_H-M   'P 1'
#
loop_
_entity.id
_entity.type
_entity.pdbx_description
1 polymer ?
#
loop_
_entity_poly.entity_id
_entity_poly.type
_entity_poly.pdbx_seq_one_letter_code
_entity_poly.pdbx_strand_id
1 'polypeptide(L)'
;MTLNARAHQHRTDADDGNIHNNIQALRFIRPSCRFLRRNDGTLEYHDCVSVNARCQRICDQWDRLGALTQHRRQGLDEAERILEKIDLLHLEFAKRAAPFNNWLDGAREDLVDMFIVHTMEEIQGLIQAHDQFKATLGEADKEFNVIVGLVRDAEAIVKQEQVPGGLVNPYTTLTADAISRKWSEVRALVPQRDQTLANELRKQQNNEMLRRQFAEKANAVGPWIERQMDAVTAIGMGISGSLEEQLHRLKEYEQAVYAYKPSIEELEKIHQAVQESMVFENRYTHYTMETLRVGWEQLLTSINRNINEVENQILTRDSKGITQEQLTEFRSSFNHFDKNRTGRLAPEEFKSCLVSLGYSIGKDKQGDMDFQRILAVVDPNNSGYVQFDAFLDFMTRESTDTDTAEQVIDSFRILASDKVIFTGINITYMEHALLIDAFLDFMTRESTDTDTAEQVIDSFRILASDKPYILPDELRRELPPDQAEYCIQRMPPYKGPNAVPGALDYMSFSTALYGESDL
;
A
#
# COMPACT_ATOMS: atom_id res chain seq x y z
N MET A 1 54.87 50.41 1.51
CA MET A 1 56.35 50.37 1.36
C MET A 1 56.88 51.30 0.25
N THR A 2 56.06 51.67 -0.75
CA THR A 2 56.38 52.63 -1.83
C THR A 2 56.84 54.02 -1.38
N LEU A 3 56.44 54.49 -0.19
CA LEU A 3 56.91 55.76 0.40
C LEU A 3 58.38 55.70 0.88
N ASN A 4 58.86 54.53 1.33
CA ASN A 4 60.26 54.37 1.77
C ASN A 4 61.22 54.19 0.59
N ALA A 5 60.80 53.51 -0.48
CA ALA A 5 61.61 53.38 -1.70
C ALA A 5 61.83 54.73 -2.40
N ARG A 6 60.77 55.55 -2.57
CA ARG A 6 60.88 56.90 -3.14
C ARG A 6 61.71 57.86 -2.30
N ALA A 7 61.62 57.76 -0.97
CA ALA A 7 62.44 58.56 -0.06
C ALA A 7 63.93 58.15 -0.09
N HIS A 8 64.23 56.88 -0.39
CA HIS A 8 65.59 56.39 -0.53
C HIS A 8 66.21 56.73 -1.88
N GLN A 9 65.46 56.67 -2.97
CA GLN A 9 65.95 57.02 -4.32
C GLN A 9 66.32 58.50 -4.44
N HIS A 10 65.54 59.39 -3.81
CA HIS A 10 65.89 60.81 -3.68
C HIS A 10 67.14 61.06 -2.84
N ARG A 11 67.49 60.17 -1.90
CA ARG A 11 68.72 60.27 -1.09
C ARG A 11 69.95 59.77 -1.83
N THR A 12 69.83 58.69 -2.62
CA THR A 12 70.92 58.21 -3.46
C THR A 12 71.28 59.20 -4.57
N ASP A 13 70.29 59.85 -5.19
CA ASP A 13 70.55 60.89 -6.21
C ASP A 13 71.19 62.15 -5.61
N ALA A 14 70.81 62.52 -4.37
CA ALA A 14 71.42 63.61 -3.64
C ALA A 14 72.87 63.29 -3.22
N ASP A 15 73.14 62.06 -2.78
CA ASP A 15 74.49 61.59 -2.43
C ASP A 15 75.40 61.52 -3.67
N ASP A 16 74.90 61.06 -4.83
CA ASP A 16 75.64 61.03 -6.09
C ASP A 16 75.96 62.45 -6.62
N GLY A 17 75.02 63.40 -6.50
CA GLY A 17 75.26 64.81 -6.82
C GLY A 17 76.30 65.48 -5.90
N ASN A 18 76.30 65.13 -4.62
CA ASN A 18 77.24 65.66 -3.63
C ASN A 18 78.65 65.07 -3.81
N ILE A 19 78.76 63.77 -4.13
CA ILE A 19 80.03 63.13 -4.49
C ILE A 19 80.58 63.72 -5.79
N HIS A 20 79.74 63.94 -6.81
CA HIS A 20 80.15 64.53 -8.09
C HIS A 20 80.71 65.95 -7.95
N ASN A 21 80.12 66.78 -7.10
CA ASN A 21 80.64 68.11 -6.79
C ASN A 21 82.00 68.05 -6.08
N ASN A 22 82.20 67.07 -5.19
CA ASN A 22 83.48 66.83 -4.51
C ASN A 22 84.55 66.22 -5.45
N ILE A 23 84.16 65.48 -6.50
CA ILE A 23 85.08 65.03 -7.58
C ILE A 23 85.74 66.24 -8.25
N GLN A 24 85.01 67.34 -8.48
CA GLN A 24 85.59 68.54 -9.08
C GLN A 24 86.65 69.17 -8.17
N ALA A 25 86.38 69.28 -6.86
CA ALA A 25 87.36 69.79 -5.89
C ALA A 25 88.65 68.94 -5.85
N LEU A 26 88.52 67.61 -5.91
CA LEU A 26 89.67 66.70 -5.95
C LEU A 26 90.43 66.74 -7.27
N ARG A 27 89.74 67.04 -8.40
CA ARG A 27 90.38 67.32 -9.68
C ARG A 27 91.25 68.59 -9.65
N PHE A 28 91.05 69.52 -8.72
CA PHE A 28 91.95 70.66 -8.50
C PHE A 28 93.10 70.32 -7.53
N ILE A 29 92.85 69.52 -6.51
CA ILE A 29 93.85 69.13 -5.50
C ILE A 29 94.90 68.18 -6.11
N ARG A 30 94.48 67.19 -6.91
CA ARG A 30 95.36 66.13 -7.45
C ARG A 30 96.45 66.67 -8.41
N PRO A 31 96.16 67.62 -9.33
CA PRO A 31 97.17 68.29 -10.14
C PRO A 31 98.05 69.25 -9.33
N SER A 32 97.48 69.97 -8.36
CA SER A 32 98.24 70.90 -7.50
C SER A 32 99.27 70.17 -6.63
N CYS A 33 98.92 69.00 -6.08
CA CYS A 33 99.89 68.13 -5.38
C CYS A 33 100.91 67.49 -6.34
N ARG A 34 100.51 67.13 -7.57
CA ARG A 34 101.45 66.67 -8.61
C ARG A 34 102.42 67.75 -9.04
N PHE A 35 101.99 69.01 -9.07
CA PHE A 35 102.82 70.17 -9.39
C PHE A 35 103.89 70.40 -8.31
N LEU A 36 103.52 70.29 -7.03
CA LEU A 36 104.46 70.29 -5.90
C LEU A 36 105.43 69.09 -5.90
N ARG A 37 105.04 67.95 -6.48
CA ARG A 37 105.89 66.75 -6.65
C ARG A 37 106.84 66.80 -7.86
N ARG A 38 106.47 67.53 -8.92
CA ARG A 38 107.21 67.58 -10.21
C ARG A 38 108.26 68.68 -10.27
N ASN A 39 108.18 69.69 -9.40
CA ASN A 39 109.27 70.65 -9.26
C ASN A 39 110.42 69.98 -8.49
N ASP A 40 111.35 69.41 -9.24
CA ASP A 40 112.71 69.13 -8.80
C ASP A 40 113.41 70.45 -8.38
N GLY A 41 113.15 70.89 -7.15
CA GLY A 41 114.06 71.80 -6.44
C GLY A 41 114.11 73.25 -6.92
N THR A 42 113.08 73.81 -7.57
CA THR A 42 113.11 75.22 -8.02
C THR A 42 112.29 76.21 -7.19
N LEU A 43 111.51 75.74 -6.21
CA LEU A 43 110.87 76.55 -5.15
C LEU A 43 110.80 75.67 -3.89
N GLU A 44 111.80 75.75 -3.00
CA GLU A 44 111.81 75.01 -1.71
C GLU A 44 110.71 75.53 -0.78
N TYR A 45 109.49 75.04 -0.98
CA TYR A 45 108.42 75.21 -0.02
C TYR A 45 108.69 74.31 1.19
N HIS A 46 108.96 74.92 2.35
CA HIS A 46 109.47 74.25 3.56
C HIS A 46 108.62 73.07 4.08
N ASP A 47 107.32 72.98 3.76
CA ASP A 47 106.41 71.94 4.28
C ASP A 47 105.86 70.99 3.19
N CYS A 48 106.54 70.89 2.05
CA CYS A 48 106.07 70.08 0.91
C CYS A 48 105.86 68.59 1.25
N VAL A 49 106.68 68.01 2.15
CA VAL A 49 106.58 66.60 2.56
C VAL A 49 105.29 66.34 3.34
N SER A 50 104.94 67.21 4.29
CA SER A 50 103.70 67.12 5.09
C SER A 50 102.46 67.29 4.22
N VAL A 51 102.46 68.29 3.34
CA VAL A 51 101.36 68.57 2.40
C VAL A 51 101.16 67.39 1.43
N ASN A 52 102.23 66.80 0.90
CA ASN A 52 102.16 65.62 0.04
C ASN A 52 101.65 64.38 0.79
N ALA A 53 102.09 64.14 2.03
CA ALA A 53 101.58 63.05 2.86
C ALA A 53 100.09 63.23 3.20
N ARG A 54 99.66 64.46 3.48
CA ARG A 54 98.24 64.81 3.69
C ARG A 54 97.42 64.61 2.41
N CYS A 55 97.94 65.02 1.26
CA CYS A 55 97.27 64.86 -0.04
C CYS A 55 97.13 63.38 -0.41
N GLN A 56 98.14 62.56 -0.14
CA GLN A 56 98.07 61.11 -0.31
C GLN A 56 96.98 60.49 0.57
N ARG A 57 96.93 60.84 1.87
CA ARG A 57 95.86 60.37 2.77
C ARG A 57 94.46 60.74 2.27
N ILE A 58 94.29 61.95 1.74
CA ILE A 58 93.01 62.40 1.16
C ILE A 58 92.66 61.58 -0.09
N CYS A 59 93.62 61.30 -0.97
CA CYS A 59 93.40 60.46 -2.15
C CYS A 59 93.06 59.02 -1.77
N ASP A 60 93.79 58.41 -0.83
CA ASP A 60 93.54 57.03 -0.38
C ASP A 60 92.18 56.91 0.31
N GLN A 61 91.79 57.91 1.11
CA GLN A 61 90.45 57.97 1.72
C GLN A 61 89.35 58.14 0.66
N TRP A 62 89.60 58.91 -0.39
CA TRP A 62 88.65 59.10 -1.48
C TRP A 62 88.47 57.81 -2.29
N ASP A 63 89.55 57.13 -2.64
CA ASP A 63 89.49 55.85 -3.34
C ASP A 63 88.77 54.79 -2.49
N ARG A 64 89.01 54.77 -1.16
CA ARG A 64 88.25 53.95 -0.21
C ARG A 64 86.77 54.32 -0.15
N LEU A 65 86.44 55.62 -0.13
CA LEU A 65 85.06 56.10 -0.15
C LEU A 65 84.35 55.67 -1.43
N GLY A 66 85.00 55.80 -2.59
CA GLY A 66 84.46 55.33 -3.87
C GLY A 66 84.15 53.83 -3.86
N ALA A 67 85.08 53.00 -3.37
CA ALA A 67 84.87 51.56 -3.23
C ALA A 67 83.72 51.22 -2.26
N LEU A 68 83.63 51.90 -1.11
CA LEU A 68 82.55 51.72 -0.13
C LEU A 68 81.18 52.15 -0.70
N THR A 69 81.12 53.24 -1.46
CA THR A 69 79.88 53.69 -2.12
C THR A 69 79.45 52.71 -3.20
N GLN A 70 80.37 52.19 -4.01
CA GLN A 70 80.04 51.18 -5.02
C GLN A 70 79.53 49.88 -4.35
N HIS A 71 80.19 49.42 -3.28
CA HIS A 71 79.73 48.26 -2.51
C HIS A 71 78.35 48.50 -1.88
N ARG A 72 78.12 49.69 -1.31
CA ARG A 72 76.81 50.07 -0.76
C ARG A 72 75.73 50.08 -1.83
N ARG A 73 76.01 50.63 -3.02
CA ARG A 73 75.07 50.64 -4.15
C ARG A 73 74.71 49.23 -4.57
N GLN A 74 75.70 48.35 -4.76
CA GLN A 74 75.45 46.95 -5.08
C GLN A 74 74.60 46.24 -4.01
N GLY A 75 74.86 46.51 -2.73
CA GLY A 75 74.05 45.97 -1.63
C GLY A 75 72.62 46.51 -1.60
N LEU A 76 72.42 47.78 -1.95
CA LEU A 76 71.08 48.39 -2.06
C LEU A 76 70.32 47.82 -3.26
N ASP A 77 70.96 47.68 -4.42
CA ASP A 77 70.36 47.13 -5.63
C ASP A 77 69.91 45.67 -5.40
N GLU A 78 70.71 44.85 -4.70
CA GLU A 78 70.33 43.47 -4.37
C GLU A 78 69.19 43.43 -3.33
N ALA A 79 69.23 44.29 -2.31
CA ALA A 79 68.17 44.37 -1.31
C ALA A 79 66.84 44.82 -1.92
N GLU A 80 66.87 45.78 -2.85
CA GLU A 80 65.69 46.22 -3.61
C GLU A 80 65.11 45.06 -4.42
N ARG A 81 65.94 44.33 -5.15
CA ARG A 81 65.52 43.16 -5.93
C ARG A 81 64.86 42.07 -5.08
N ILE A 82 65.41 41.80 -3.90
CA ILE A 82 64.83 40.82 -2.94
C ILE A 82 63.46 41.30 -2.46
N LEU A 83 63.34 42.57 -2.07
CA LEU A 83 62.08 43.15 -1.60
C LEU A 83 61.01 43.16 -2.70
N GLU A 84 61.37 43.51 -3.93
CA GLU A 84 60.48 43.43 -5.10
C GLU A 84 59.96 42.02 -5.33
N LYS A 85 60.83 41.01 -5.20
CA LYS A 85 60.44 39.60 -5.35
C LYS A 85 59.43 39.18 -4.27
N ILE A 86 59.65 39.56 -3.02
CA ILE A 86 58.71 39.28 -1.91
C ILE A 86 57.38 39.99 -2.15
N ASP A 87 57.42 41.26 -2.57
CA ASP A 87 56.23 42.07 -2.83
C ASP A 87 55.35 41.47 -3.94
N LEU A 88 55.97 41.01 -5.04
CA LEU A 88 55.29 40.31 -6.13
C LEU A 88 54.61 39.01 -5.67
N LEU A 89 55.30 38.21 -4.84
CA LEU A 89 54.71 36.99 -4.27
C LEU A 89 53.52 37.30 -3.37
N HIS A 90 53.62 38.33 -2.52
CA HIS A 90 52.53 38.78 -1.67
C HIS A 90 51.33 39.29 -2.47
N LEU A 91 51.58 40.06 -3.53
CA LEU A 91 50.52 40.56 -4.42
C LEU A 91 49.82 39.43 -5.15
N GLU A 92 50.57 38.47 -5.71
CA GLU A 92 50.00 37.33 -6.43
C GLU A 92 49.20 36.41 -5.49
N PHE A 93 49.68 36.18 -4.27
CA PHE A 93 48.90 35.50 -3.25
C PHE A 93 47.58 36.23 -2.99
N ALA A 94 47.61 37.54 -2.73
CA ALA A 94 46.40 38.30 -2.41
C ALA A 94 45.37 38.26 -3.55
N LYS A 95 45.85 38.34 -4.80
CA LYS A 95 45.02 38.29 -6.00
C LYS A 95 44.31 36.95 -6.18
N ARG A 96 44.98 35.83 -5.88
CA ARG A 96 44.43 34.47 -6.05
C ARG A 96 43.64 33.98 -4.85
N ALA A 97 44.11 34.32 -3.65
CA ALA A 97 43.48 33.96 -2.38
C ALA A 97 42.06 34.51 -2.25
N ALA A 98 41.79 35.74 -2.73
CA ALA A 98 40.48 36.36 -2.60
C ALA A 98 39.34 35.61 -3.33
N PRO A 99 39.41 35.36 -4.66
CA PRO A 99 38.36 34.60 -5.35
C PRO A 99 38.29 33.15 -4.89
N PHE A 100 39.43 32.52 -4.57
CA PHE A 100 39.45 31.17 -4.05
C PHE A 100 38.79 31.08 -2.67
N ASN A 101 39.00 32.06 -1.79
CA ASN A 101 38.32 32.12 -0.50
C ASN A 101 36.80 32.24 -0.67
N ASN A 102 36.32 33.09 -1.59
CA ASN A 102 34.88 33.23 -1.83
C ASN A 102 34.28 31.93 -2.38
N TRP A 103 35.01 31.23 -3.24
CA TRP A 103 34.61 29.92 -3.73
C TRP A 103 34.53 28.89 -2.60
N LEU A 104 35.49 28.88 -1.66
CA LEU A 104 35.46 28.00 -0.48
C LEU A 104 34.24 28.28 0.40
N ASP A 105 33.91 29.55 0.61
CA ASP A 105 32.75 29.96 1.40
C ASP A 105 31.44 29.50 0.74
N GLY A 106 31.28 29.71 -0.57
CA GLY A 106 30.11 29.22 -1.32
C GLY A 106 30.02 27.69 -1.36
N ALA A 107 31.13 26.99 -1.61
CA ALA A 107 31.16 25.53 -1.60
C ALA A 107 30.77 24.96 -0.24
N ARG A 108 31.20 25.60 0.85
CA ARG A 108 30.79 25.21 2.21
C ARG A 108 29.29 25.38 2.40
N GLU A 109 28.71 26.51 1.98
CA GLU A 109 27.27 26.77 2.06
C GLU A 109 26.46 25.71 1.29
N ASP A 110 26.85 25.41 0.04
CA ASP A 110 26.17 24.41 -0.80
C ASP A 110 26.24 22.99 -0.20
N LEU A 111 27.37 22.62 0.41
CA LEU A 111 27.57 21.29 1.00
C LEU A 111 26.72 21.08 2.26
N VAL A 112 26.45 22.12 3.03
CA VAL A 112 25.62 22.07 4.25
C VAL A 112 24.15 22.41 3.99
N ASP A 113 23.80 22.78 2.76
CA ASP A 113 22.44 23.20 2.41
C ASP A 113 21.41 22.10 2.64
N MET A 114 20.27 22.45 3.23
CA MET A 114 19.21 21.50 3.54
C MET A 114 18.28 21.35 2.33
N PHE A 115 18.01 20.12 1.91
CA PHE A 115 17.14 19.83 0.78
C PHE A 115 15.95 18.96 1.19
N ILE A 116 14.85 19.12 0.46
CA ILE A 116 13.62 18.31 0.60
C ILE A 116 13.29 17.78 -0.80
N VAL A 117 13.15 16.46 -0.91
CA VAL A 117 12.84 15.76 -2.17
C VAL A 117 11.67 14.81 -1.96
N HIS A 118 10.85 14.67 -3.00
CA HIS A 118 9.64 13.83 -2.97
C HIS A 118 9.67 12.75 -4.06
N THR A 119 10.64 12.83 -4.98
CA THR A 119 10.75 11.96 -6.14
C THR A 119 12.18 11.44 -6.36
N MET A 120 12.27 10.31 -7.07
CA MET A 120 13.55 9.73 -7.49
C MET A 120 14.33 10.65 -8.45
N GLU A 121 13.64 11.41 -9.29
CA GLU A 121 14.27 12.30 -10.28
C GLU A 121 14.96 13.49 -9.60
N GLU A 122 14.32 14.09 -8.59
CA GLU A 122 14.89 15.20 -7.82
C GLU A 122 16.20 14.79 -7.11
N ILE A 123 16.20 13.65 -6.40
CA ILE A 123 17.40 13.19 -5.70
C ILE A 123 18.52 12.78 -6.67
N GLN A 124 18.18 12.21 -7.82
CA GLN A 124 19.17 11.92 -8.87
C GLN A 124 19.78 13.19 -9.44
N GLY A 125 18.98 14.24 -9.63
CA GLY A 125 19.46 15.57 -10.03
C GLY A 125 20.46 16.16 -9.03
N LEU A 126 20.16 16.07 -7.73
CA LEU A 126 21.06 16.56 -6.68
C LEU A 126 22.38 15.76 -6.63
N ILE A 127 22.32 14.43 -6.80
CA ILE A 127 23.51 13.59 -6.87
C ILE A 127 24.36 13.96 -8.08
N GLN A 128 23.74 14.13 -9.25
CA GLN A 128 24.46 14.52 -10.46
C GLN A 128 25.13 15.89 -10.31
N ALA A 129 24.45 16.87 -9.71
CA ALA A 129 25.03 18.18 -9.41
C ALA A 129 26.22 18.06 -8.44
N HIS A 130 26.12 17.21 -7.42
CA HIS A 130 27.22 16.95 -6.50
C HIS A 130 28.41 16.25 -7.17
N ASP A 131 28.17 15.32 -8.09
CA ASP A 131 29.23 14.67 -8.87
C ASP A 131 29.94 15.66 -9.80
N GLN A 132 29.19 16.58 -10.43
CA GLN A 132 29.78 17.67 -11.21
C GLN A 132 30.64 18.59 -10.34
N PHE A 133 30.17 18.94 -9.13
CA PHE A 133 30.98 19.68 -8.15
C PHE A 133 32.26 18.93 -7.78
N LYS A 134 32.17 17.63 -7.47
CA LYS A 134 33.35 16.79 -7.14
C LYS A 134 34.37 16.76 -8.27
N ALA A 135 33.93 16.81 -9.54
CA ALA A 135 34.84 16.88 -10.68
C ALA A 135 35.71 18.16 -10.69
N THR A 136 35.22 19.27 -10.13
CA THR A 136 35.99 20.53 -10.02
C THR A 136 37.05 20.51 -8.89
N LEU A 137 36.94 19.59 -7.92
CA LEU A 137 37.84 19.55 -6.76
C LEU A 137 39.30 19.29 -7.13
N GLY A 138 39.56 18.57 -8.23
CA GLY A 138 40.92 18.33 -8.71
C GLY A 138 41.61 19.60 -9.22
N GLU A 139 40.86 20.52 -9.83
CA GLU A 139 41.39 21.83 -10.23
C GLU A 139 41.51 22.76 -9.03
N ALA A 140 40.55 22.74 -8.11
CA ALA A 140 40.61 23.50 -6.87
C ALA A 140 41.80 23.09 -5.98
N ASP A 141 42.15 21.81 -5.91
CA ASP A 141 43.33 21.34 -5.17
C ASP A 141 44.64 21.88 -5.78
N LYS A 142 44.73 21.93 -7.11
CA LYS A 142 45.89 22.55 -7.79
C LYS A 142 45.98 24.03 -7.45
N GLU A 143 44.86 24.75 -7.50
CA GLU A 143 44.80 26.18 -7.17
C GLU A 143 45.23 26.43 -5.71
N PHE A 144 44.70 25.63 -4.77
CA PHE A 144 45.08 25.64 -3.37
C PHE A 144 46.59 25.45 -3.18
N ASN A 145 47.17 24.44 -3.81
CA ASN A 145 48.60 24.14 -3.68
C ASN A 145 49.48 25.29 -4.18
N VAL A 146 49.07 25.98 -5.26
CA VAL A 146 49.82 27.13 -5.75
C VAL A 146 49.69 28.33 -4.80
N ILE A 147 48.48 28.63 -4.30
CA ILE A 147 48.25 29.73 -3.34
C ILE A 147 49.10 29.54 -2.09
N VAL A 148 49.11 28.34 -1.49
CA VAL A 148 49.93 28.03 -0.31
C VAL A 148 51.43 28.02 -0.66
N GLY A 149 51.79 27.57 -1.86
CA GLY A 149 53.16 27.61 -2.38
C GLY A 149 53.74 29.03 -2.42
N LEU A 150 52.97 30.03 -2.88
CA LEU A 150 53.42 31.42 -2.94
C LEU A 150 53.83 31.97 -1.57
N VAL A 151 53.08 31.62 -0.51
CA VAL A 151 53.41 32.03 0.87
C VAL A 151 54.66 31.32 1.36
N ARG A 152 54.80 30.01 1.09
CA ARG A 152 56.02 29.26 1.45
C ARG A 152 57.26 29.80 0.76
N ASP A 153 57.16 30.18 -0.51
CA ASP A 153 58.26 30.77 -1.27
C ASP A 153 58.66 32.14 -0.71
N ALA A 154 57.68 32.98 -0.33
CA ALA A 154 57.92 34.26 0.32
C ALA A 154 58.59 34.08 1.69
N GLU A 155 58.08 33.17 2.53
CA GLU A 155 58.66 32.82 3.84
C GLU A 155 60.10 32.31 3.72
N ALA A 156 60.38 31.49 2.71
CA ALA A 156 61.73 30.97 2.45
C ALA A 156 62.72 32.10 2.14
N ILE A 157 62.34 33.05 1.27
CA ILE A 157 63.17 34.20 0.92
C ILE A 157 63.39 35.10 2.14
N VAL A 158 62.32 35.41 2.89
CA VAL A 158 62.40 36.26 4.10
C VAL A 158 63.33 35.64 5.14
N LYS A 159 63.26 34.31 5.33
CA LYS A 159 64.12 33.59 6.27
C LYS A 159 65.58 33.54 5.80
N GLN A 160 65.80 33.33 4.51
CA GLN A 160 67.14 33.28 3.93
C GLN A 160 67.85 34.63 4.04
N GLU A 161 67.16 35.71 3.68
CA GLU A 161 67.72 37.07 3.60
C GLU A 161 67.53 37.89 4.89
N GLN A 162 66.90 37.30 5.93
CA GLN A 162 66.64 37.90 7.24
C GLN A 162 65.92 39.26 7.16
N VAL A 163 64.93 39.39 6.27
CA VAL A 163 64.21 40.64 6.01
C VAL A 163 63.26 40.97 7.18
N PRO A 164 63.47 42.09 7.91
CA PRO A 164 62.62 42.47 9.03
C PRO A 164 61.20 42.80 8.57
N GLY A 165 60.19 42.15 9.18
CA GLY A 165 58.78 42.41 8.86
C GLY A 165 58.32 41.90 7.49
N GLY A 166 59.16 41.14 6.77
CA GLY A 166 58.86 40.65 5.42
C GLY A 166 57.79 39.55 5.35
N LEU A 167 57.31 39.04 6.49
CA LEU A 167 56.28 38.00 6.57
C LEU A 167 54.84 38.54 6.50
N VAL A 168 54.64 39.84 6.73
CA VAL A 168 53.31 40.43 6.77
C VAL A 168 52.92 40.87 5.36
N ASN A 169 51.83 40.29 4.84
CA ASN A 169 51.29 40.67 3.55
C ASN A 169 50.48 41.99 3.66
N PRO A 170 50.83 43.06 2.93
CA PRO A 170 50.13 44.34 3.01
C PRO A 170 48.85 44.41 2.16
N TYR A 171 48.63 43.46 1.25
CA TYR A 171 47.55 43.49 0.25
C TYR A 171 46.29 42.75 0.68
N THR A 172 46.37 41.90 1.69
CA THR A 172 45.23 41.11 2.18
C THR A 172 45.38 40.75 3.65
N THR A 173 44.25 40.56 4.33
CA THR A 173 44.20 40.02 5.69
C THR A 173 44.11 38.48 5.70
N LEU A 174 43.95 37.85 4.53
CA LEU A 174 43.89 36.40 4.40
C LEU A 174 45.25 35.78 4.67
N THR A 175 45.26 34.64 5.37
CA THR A 175 46.47 33.86 5.65
C THR A 175 46.39 32.49 4.99
N ALA A 176 47.54 31.91 4.66
CA ALA A 176 47.60 30.53 4.13
C ALA A 176 46.96 29.52 5.09
N ASP A 177 47.10 29.73 6.40
CA ASP A 177 46.46 28.89 7.42
C ASP A 177 44.94 28.97 7.38
N ALA A 178 44.37 30.18 7.23
CA ALA A 178 42.92 30.35 7.14
C ALA A 178 42.35 29.64 5.91
N ILE A 179 43.02 29.78 4.75
CA ILE A 179 42.64 29.09 3.51
C ILE A 179 42.79 27.58 3.66
N SER A 180 43.87 27.10 4.29
CA SER A 180 44.10 25.68 4.52
C SER A 180 43.06 25.04 5.44
N ARG A 181 42.61 25.77 6.47
CA ARG A 181 41.51 25.32 7.33
C ARG A 181 40.20 25.20 6.57
N LYS A 182 39.82 26.24 5.80
CA LYS A 182 38.60 26.22 4.97
C LYS A 182 38.64 25.11 3.92
N TRP A 183 39.78 24.90 3.25
CA TRP A 183 39.95 23.81 2.30
C TRP A 183 39.78 22.43 2.95
N SER A 184 40.36 22.26 4.15
CA SER A 184 40.21 21.01 4.92
C SER A 184 38.76 20.77 5.33
N GLU A 185 38.02 21.81 5.71
CA GLU A 185 36.59 21.74 6.03
C GLU A 185 35.76 21.32 4.82
N VAL A 186 35.94 21.97 3.66
CA VAL A 186 35.26 21.59 2.41
C VAL A 186 35.53 20.13 2.06
N ARG A 187 36.80 19.68 2.13
CA ARG A 187 37.17 18.28 1.86
C ARG A 187 36.53 17.29 2.85
N ALA A 188 36.32 17.68 4.10
CA ALA A 188 35.65 16.86 5.09
C ALA A 188 34.13 16.82 4.92
N LEU A 189 33.53 17.87 4.37
CA LEU A 189 32.09 17.98 4.11
C LEU A 189 31.65 17.19 2.87
N VAL A 190 32.50 17.07 1.84
CA VAL A 190 32.19 16.30 0.62
C VAL A 190 31.71 14.86 0.92
N PRO A 191 32.44 14.01 1.65
CA PRO A 191 31.96 12.66 1.96
C PRO A 191 30.73 12.64 2.87
N GLN A 192 30.52 13.67 3.71
CA GLN A 192 29.30 13.79 4.52
C GLN A 192 28.08 14.10 3.63
N ARG A 193 28.26 14.95 2.62
CA ARG A 193 27.23 15.24 1.62
C ARG A 193 26.90 14.01 0.78
N ASP A 194 27.91 13.26 0.34
CA ASP A 194 27.73 11.97 -0.34
C ASP A 194 26.87 11.02 0.50
N GLN A 195 27.18 10.86 1.79
CA GLN A 195 26.42 9.98 2.69
C GLN A 195 24.97 10.46 2.86
N THR A 196 24.76 11.77 2.97
CA THR A 196 23.42 12.37 3.15
C THR A 196 22.56 12.15 1.91
N LEU A 197 23.12 12.38 0.71
CA LEU A 197 22.47 12.11 -0.57
C LEU A 197 22.18 10.62 -0.77
N ALA A 198 23.12 9.74 -0.42
CA ALA A 198 22.94 8.29 -0.52
C ALA A 198 21.84 7.77 0.42
N ASN A 199 21.76 8.30 1.65
CA ASN A 199 20.72 7.96 2.59
C ASN A 199 19.34 8.35 2.08
N GLU A 200 19.21 9.57 1.54
CA GLU A 200 17.94 10.05 0.97
C GLU A 200 17.58 9.26 -0.31
N LEU A 201 18.56 8.95 -1.17
CA LEU A 201 18.33 8.10 -2.35
C LEU A 201 17.76 6.74 -1.94
N ARG A 202 18.33 6.10 -0.93
CA ARG A 202 17.82 4.80 -0.43
C ARG A 202 16.39 4.93 0.10
N LYS A 203 16.07 6.02 0.79
CA LYS A 203 14.70 6.30 1.26
C LYS A 203 13.74 6.45 0.09
N GLN A 204 14.09 7.22 -0.93
CA GLN A 204 13.26 7.40 -2.12
C GLN A 204 13.11 6.12 -2.94
N GLN A 205 14.15 5.28 -3.02
CA GLN A 205 14.08 3.95 -3.63
C GLN A 205 13.11 3.03 -2.89
N ASN A 206 13.18 3.01 -1.55
CA ASN A 206 12.25 2.23 -0.73
C ASN A 206 10.80 2.72 -0.91
N ASN A 207 10.59 4.04 -0.92
CA ASN A 207 9.27 4.64 -1.15
C ASN A 207 8.69 4.22 -2.52
N GLU A 208 9.53 4.27 -3.56
CA GLU A 208 9.15 3.87 -4.92
C GLU A 208 8.86 2.37 -5.02
N MET A 209 9.63 1.53 -4.33
CA MET A 209 9.39 0.08 -4.21
C MET A 209 8.05 -0.20 -3.53
N LEU A 210 7.75 0.47 -2.41
CA LEU A 210 6.48 0.33 -1.69
C LEU A 210 5.29 0.76 -2.55
N ARG A 211 5.39 1.87 -3.30
CA ARG A 211 4.36 2.30 -4.26
C ARG A 211 4.07 1.20 -5.29
N ARG A 212 5.11 0.62 -5.89
CA ARG A 212 4.95 -0.43 -6.90
C ARG A 212 4.34 -1.70 -6.32
N GLN A 213 4.81 -2.15 -5.15
CA GLN A 213 4.27 -3.34 -4.49
C GLN A 213 2.80 -3.18 -4.12
N PHE A 214 2.44 -2.04 -3.53
CA PHE A 214 1.04 -1.76 -3.21
C PHE A 214 0.19 -1.78 -4.48
N ALA A 215 0.64 -1.11 -5.55
CA ALA A 215 -0.11 -1.03 -6.79
C ALA A 215 -0.27 -2.37 -7.48
N GLU A 216 0.78 -3.19 -7.53
CA GLU A 216 0.72 -4.53 -8.12
C GLU A 216 -0.35 -5.39 -7.43
N LYS A 217 -0.33 -5.42 -6.09
CA LYS A 217 -1.30 -6.17 -5.29
C LYS A 217 -2.71 -5.57 -5.38
N ALA A 218 -2.84 -4.25 -5.28
CA ALA A 218 -4.12 -3.55 -5.39
C ALA A 218 -4.77 -3.76 -6.77
N ASN A 219 -4.00 -3.70 -7.85
CA ASN A 219 -4.49 -3.91 -9.22
C ASN A 219 -4.87 -5.37 -9.50
N ALA A 220 -4.43 -6.33 -8.67
CA ALA A 220 -4.92 -7.70 -8.71
C ALA A 220 -6.18 -7.89 -7.86
N VAL A 221 -6.20 -7.29 -6.66
CA VAL A 221 -7.30 -7.40 -5.68
C VAL A 221 -8.56 -6.67 -6.15
N GLY A 222 -8.46 -5.41 -6.59
CA GLY A 222 -9.62 -4.59 -6.97
C GLY A 222 -10.52 -5.26 -8.02
N PRO A 223 -9.99 -5.61 -9.20
CA PRO A 223 -10.77 -6.29 -10.24
C PRO A 223 -11.23 -7.70 -9.84
N TRP A 224 -10.56 -8.34 -8.88
CA TRP A 224 -11.05 -9.61 -8.33
C TRP A 224 -12.31 -9.38 -7.50
N ILE A 225 -12.30 -8.39 -6.59
CA ILE A 225 -13.47 -8.04 -5.76
C ILE A 225 -14.67 -7.67 -6.62
N GLU A 226 -14.46 -6.82 -7.63
CA GLU A 226 -15.52 -6.38 -8.56
C GLU A 226 -16.17 -7.59 -9.27
N ARG A 227 -15.35 -8.51 -9.82
CA ARG A 227 -15.86 -9.73 -10.47
C ARG A 227 -16.64 -10.64 -9.53
N GLN A 228 -16.18 -10.83 -8.30
CA GLN A 228 -16.91 -11.64 -7.32
C GLN A 228 -18.23 -10.98 -6.95
N MET A 229 -18.24 -9.66 -6.75
CA MET A 229 -19.45 -8.90 -6.42
C MET A 229 -20.51 -9.00 -7.51
N ASP A 230 -20.11 -8.86 -8.78
CA ASP A 230 -20.99 -8.98 -9.94
C ASP A 230 -21.59 -10.40 -10.02
N ALA A 231 -20.78 -11.43 -9.79
CA ALA A 231 -21.23 -12.81 -9.81
C ALA A 231 -22.23 -13.13 -8.68
N VAL A 232 -21.96 -12.68 -7.45
CA VAL A 232 -22.86 -12.86 -6.30
C VAL A 232 -24.19 -12.14 -6.54
N THR A 233 -24.13 -10.93 -7.09
CA THR A 233 -25.32 -10.14 -7.43
C THR A 233 -26.15 -10.81 -8.54
N ALA A 234 -25.50 -11.41 -9.55
CA ALA A 234 -26.18 -12.16 -10.60
C ALA A 234 -26.91 -13.40 -10.05
N ILE A 235 -26.35 -14.08 -9.03
CA ILE A 235 -27.02 -15.20 -8.35
C ILE A 235 -28.24 -14.70 -7.56
N GLY A 236 -28.10 -13.61 -6.80
CA GLY A 236 -29.19 -13.03 -6.03
C GLY A 236 -30.40 -12.59 -6.87
N MET A 237 -30.18 -12.27 -8.15
CA MET A 237 -31.27 -11.95 -9.09
C MET A 237 -32.08 -13.18 -9.56
N GLY A 238 -31.67 -14.41 -9.20
CA GLY A 238 -32.45 -15.62 -9.43
C GLY A 238 -32.60 -16.04 -10.89
N ILE A 239 -31.71 -15.57 -11.78
CA ILE A 239 -31.85 -15.74 -13.24
C ILE A 239 -31.50 -17.16 -13.70
N SER A 240 -30.85 -18.00 -12.88
CA SER A 240 -30.48 -19.36 -13.30
C SER A 240 -30.22 -20.34 -12.15
N GLY A 241 -30.70 -21.58 -12.31
CA GLY A 241 -30.37 -22.74 -11.47
C GLY A 241 -31.34 -22.97 -10.31
N SER A 242 -31.25 -24.17 -9.72
CA SER A 242 -32.07 -24.52 -8.55
C SER A 242 -31.65 -23.72 -7.29
N LEU A 243 -32.47 -23.72 -6.22
CA LEU A 243 -32.11 -23.03 -4.97
C LEU A 243 -30.88 -23.70 -4.35
N GLU A 244 -30.77 -25.02 -4.47
CA GLU A 244 -29.63 -25.83 -4.06
C GLU A 244 -28.36 -25.47 -4.86
N GLU A 245 -28.47 -25.33 -6.19
CA GLU A 245 -27.36 -24.92 -7.04
C GLU A 245 -26.92 -23.48 -6.76
N GLN A 246 -27.86 -22.58 -6.48
CA GLN A 246 -27.57 -21.20 -6.07
C GLN A 246 -26.84 -21.19 -4.72
N LEU A 247 -27.33 -21.94 -3.73
CA LEU A 247 -26.69 -22.05 -2.42
C LEU A 247 -25.28 -22.66 -2.52
N HIS A 248 -25.12 -23.72 -3.32
CA HIS A 248 -23.83 -24.35 -3.55
C HIS A 248 -22.83 -23.37 -4.14
N ARG A 249 -23.20 -22.64 -5.20
CA ARG A 249 -22.34 -21.62 -5.81
C ARG A 249 -21.99 -20.48 -4.84
N LEU A 250 -22.95 -20.02 -4.03
CA LEU A 250 -22.68 -18.99 -3.02
C LEU A 250 -21.69 -19.48 -1.95
N LYS A 251 -21.78 -20.76 -1.52
CA LYS A 251 -20.81 -21.38 -0.61
C LYS A 251 -19.44 -21.56 -1.24
N GLU A 252 -19.36 -21.83 -2.55
CA GLU A 252 -18.08 -21.81 -3.29
C GLU A 252 -17.44 -20.41 -3.29
N TYR A 253 -18.23 -19.37 -3.55
CA TYR A 253 -17.75 -17.99 -3.48
C TYR A 253 -17.32 -17.59 -2.07
N GLU A 254 -18.06 -18.01 -1.05
CA GLU A 254 -17.69 -17.82 0.36
C GLU A 254 -16.31 -18.46 0.64
N GLN A 255 -16.10 -19.71 0.24
CA GLN A 255 -14.80 -20.39 0.39
C GLN A 255 -13.68 -19.69 -0.39
N ALA A 256 -13.96 -19.22 -1.60
CA ALA A 256 -12.99 -18.48 -2.41
C ALA A 256 -12.56 -17.17 -1.72
N VAL A 257 -13.50 -16.45 -1.09
CA VAL A 257 -13.21 -15.25 -0.29
C VAL A 257 -12.35 -15.58 0.93
N TYR A 258 -12.67 -16.66 1.67
CA TYR A 258 -11.83 -17.11 2.77
C TYR A 258 -10.40 -17.48 2.32
N ALA A 259 -10.27 -18.16 1.17
CA ALA A 259 -8.97 -18.52 0.60
C ALA A 259 -8.17 -17.30 0.12
N TYR A 260 -8.84 -16.24 -0.33
CA TYR A 260 -8.20 -15.02 -0.82
C TYR A 260 -7.87 -14.00 0.29
N LYS A 261 -8.42 -14.17 1.49
CA LYS A 261 -8.17 -13.32 2.67
C LYS A 261 -6.68 -13.02 2.93
N PRO A 262 -5.73 -13.98 2.85
CA PRO A 262 -4.31 -13.69 3.06
C PRO A 262 -3.74 -12.64 2.10
N SER A 263 -4.26 -12.54 0.87
CA SER A 263 -3.85 -11.52 -0.10
C SER A 263 -4.25 -10.11 0.33
N ILE A 264 -5.42 -9.96 0.98
CA ILE A 264 -5.87 -8.70 1.57
C ILE A 264 -5.01 -8.33 2.78
N GLU A 265 -4.70 -9.29 3.64
CA GLU A 265 -3.83 -9.08 4.80
C GLU A 265 -2.39 -8.70 4.41
N GLU A 266 -1.87 -9.27 3.31
CA GLU A 266 -0.58 -8.87 2.75
C GLU A 266 -0.63 -7.41 2.23
N LEU A 267 -1.68 -7.05 1.50
CA LEU A 267 -1.87 -5.69 1.00
C LEU A 267 -1.99 -4.66 2.14
N GLU A 268 -2.67 -5.03 3.22
CA GLU A 268 -2.80 -4.22 4.45
C GLU A 268 -1.43 -3.96 5.11
N LYS A 269 -0.57 -4.99 5.20
CA LYS A 269 0.80 -4.84 5.71
C LYS A 269 1.65 -3.91 4.85
N ILE A 270 1.53 -4.03 3.52
CA ILE A 270 2.23 -3.13 2.58
C ILE A 270 1.72 -1.70 2.75
N HIS A 271 0.40 -1.51 2.89
CA HIS A 271 -0.20 -0.20 3.12
C HIS A 271 0.30 0.44 4.42
N GLN A 272 0.42 -0.33 5.50
CA GLN A 272 0.99 0.15 6.75
C GLN A 272 2.43 0.65 6.55
N ALA A 273 3.28 -0.10 5.84
CA ALA A 273 4.65 0.34 5.53
C ALA A 273 4.69 1.61 4.66
N VAL A 274 3.75 1.76 3.72
CA VAL A 274 3.56 2.97 2.90
C VAL A 274 3.24 4.19 3.77
N GLN A 275 2.33 4.05 4.73
CA GLN A 275 1.95 5.11 5.68
C GLN A 275 3.09 5.48 6.64
N GLU A 276 3.78 4.47 7.20
CA GLU A 276 4.95 4.69 8.06
C GLU A 276 6.10 5.40 7.32
N SER A 277 6.18 5.19 6.00
CA SER A 277 7.13 5.88 5.13
C SER A 277 6.65 7.26 4.66
N MET A 278 5.48 7.73 5.14
CA MET A 278 4.85 9.01 4.79
C MET A 278 4.60 9.18 3.28
N VAL A 279 4.25 8.09 2.60
CA VAL A 279 3.91 8.10 1.17
C VAL A 279 2.39 8.11 1.01
N PHE A 280 1.83 9.21 0.54
CA PHE A 280 0.37 9.38 0.42
C PHE A 280 -0.17 9.17 -1.00
N GLU A 281 0.70 9.30 -2.01
CA GLU A 281 0.31 9.24 -3.41
C GLU A 281 0.98 8.05 -4.12
N ASN A 282 0.18 7.36 -4.92
CA ASN A 282 0.61 6.24 -5.74
C ASN A 282 0.13 6.41 -7.18
N ARG A 283 1.04 6.73 -8.08
CA ARG A 283 0.78 6.91 -9.52
C ARG A 283 0.52 5.61 -10.29
N TYR A 284 0.74 4.45 -9.67
CA TYR A 284 0.66 3.15 -10.34
C TYR A 284 -0.69 2.44 -10.18
N THR A 285 -1.58 3.00 -9.35
CA THR A 285 -2.93 2.46 -9.15
C THR A 285 -3.91 3.58 -8.84
N HIS A 286 -5.17 3.37 -9.18
CA HIS A 286 -6.28 4.24 -8.79
C HIS A 286 -7.01 3.71 -7.55
N TYR A 287 -6.71 2.48 -7.12
CA TYR A 287 -7.28 1.89 -5.92
C TYR A 287 -6.56 2.44 -4.69
N THR A 288 -7.34 2.90 -3.71
CA THR A 288 -6.83 3.19 -2.36
C THR A 288 -7.17 2.04 -1.43
N MET A 289 -6.45 1.91 -0.31
CA MET A 289 -6.74 0.84 0.64
C MET A 289 -8.16 0.94 1.20
N GLU A 290 -8.66 2.17 1.39
CA GLU A 290 -10.04 2.43 1.82
C GLU A 290 -11.06 1.89 0.82
N THR A 291 -10.87 2.16 -0.47
CA THR A 291 -11.79 1.66 -1.52
C THR A 291 -11.81 0.12 -1.56
N LEU A 292 -10.66 -0.52 -1.38
CA LEU A 292 -10.55 -1.97 -1.37
C LEU A 292 -11.15 -2.61 -0.11
N ARG A 293 -10.93 -2.00 1.07
CA ARG A 293 -11.57 -2.45 2.32
C ARG A 293 -13.08 -2.39 2.23
N VAL A 294 -13.63 -1.27 1.74
CA VAL A 294 -15.08 -1.12 1.57
C VAL A 294 -15.62 -2.16 0.59
N GLY A 295 -14.97 -2.35 -0.56
CA GLY A 295 -15.37 -3.37 -1.54
C GLY A 295 -15.33 -4.79 -0.97
N TRP A 296 -14.30 -5.11 -0.19
CA TRP A 296 -14.15 -6.42 0.47
C TRP A 296 -15.24 -6.69 1.52
N GLU A 297 -15.51 -5.72 2.40
CA GLU A 297 -16.55 -5.84 3.43
C GLU A 297 -17.96 -5.91 2.82
N GLN A 298 -18.20 -5.14 1.75
CA GLN A 298 -19.43 -5.24 0.99
C GLN A 298 -19.60 -6.62 0.36
N LEU A 299 -18.52 -7.23 -0.15
CA LEU A 299 -18.56 -8.56 -0.76
C LEU A 299 -18.93 -9.61 0.28
N LEU A 300 -18.27 -9.61 1.44
CA LEU A 300 -18.57 -10.51 2.56
C LEU A 300 -20.03 -10.38 3.01
N THR A 301 -20.50 -9.13 3.20
CA THR A 301 -21.87 -8.86 3.61
C THR A 301 -22.87 -9.35 2.55
N SER A 302 -22.58 -9.12 1.27
CA SER A 302 -23.41 -9.53 0.15
C SER A 302 -23.52 -11.06 0.06
N ILE A 303 -22.41 -11.79 0.18
CA ILE A 303 -22.41 -13.25 0.18
C ILE A 303 -23.26 -13.79 1.33
N ASN A 304 -22.99 -13.35 2.56
CA ASN A 304 -23.74 -13.82 3.74
C ASN A 304 -25.24 -13.52 3.63
N ARG A 305 -25.59 -12.32 3.14
CA ARG A 305 -26.99 -11.94 2.92
C ARG A 305 -27.65 -12.85 1.87
N ASN A 306 -27.02 -13.07 0.72
CA ASN A 306 -27.58 -13.92 -0.33
C ASN A 306 -27.68 -15.39 0.11
N ILE A 307 -26.71 -15.90 0.88
CA ILE A 307 -26.79 -17.25 1.48
C ILE A 307 -28.02 -17.36 2.37
N ASN A 308 -28.18 -16.44 3.33
CA ASN A 308 -29.33 -16.44 4.24
C ASN A 308 -30.66 -16.28 3.47
N GLU A 309 -30.71 -15.45 2.43
CA GLU A 309 -31.89 -15.27 1.60
C GLU A 309 -32.27 -16.55 0.84
N VAL A 310 -31.29 -17.30 0.33
CA VAL A 310 -31.54 -18.59 -0.36
C VAL A 310 -31.90 -19.69 0.65
N GLU A 311 -31.22 -19.77 1.79
CA GLU A 311 -31.53 -20.74 2.85
C GLU A 311 -32.94 -20.55 3.39
N ASN A 312 -33.37 -19.31 3.62
CA ASN A 312 -34.75 -19.01 4.01
C ASN A 312 -35.77 -19.41 2.92
N GLN A 313 -35.44 -19.22 1.64
CA GLN A 313 -36.31 -19.66 0.55
C GLN A 313 -36.47 -21.18 0.50
N ILE A 314 -35.39 -21.93 0.75
CA ILE A 314 -35.43 -23.39 0.84
C ILE A 314 -36.30 -23.82 2.02
N LEU A 315 -36.11 -23.23 3.20
CA LEU A 315 -36.92 -23.51 4.39
C LEU A 315 -38.42 -23.26 4.14
N THR A 316 -38.78 -22.13 3.52
CA THR A 316 -40.17 -21.81 3.20
C THR A 316 -40.75 -22.79 2.19
N ARG A 317 -39.97 -23.19 1.16
CA ARG A 317 -40.40 -24.23 0.20
C ARG A 317 -40.72 -25.54 0.91
N ASP A 318 -39.78 -26.01 1.72
CA ASP A 318 -39.83 -27.34 2.35
C ASP A 318 -40.91 -27.39 3.43
N SER A 319 -41.08 -26.33 4.23
CA SER A 319 -42.14 -26.23 5.25
C SER A 319 -43.56 -26.17 4.68
N LYS A 320 -43.71 -25.64 3.46
CA LYS A 320 -45.01 -25.55 2.77
C LYS A 320 -45.29 -26.76 1.86
N GLY A 321 -44.34 -27.67 1.70
CA GLY A 321 -44.49 -28.87 0.87
C GLY A 321 -44.71 -28.56 -0.62
N ILE A 322 -44.21 -27.43 -1.11
CA ILE A 322 -44.38 -27.01 -2.51
C ILE A 322 -43.16 -27.32 -3.37
N THR A 323 -43.37 -27.56 -4.66
CA THR A 323 -42.27 -27.78 -5.59
C THR A 323 -41.51 -26.48 -5.88
N GLN A 324 -40.26 -26.62 -6.35
CA GLN A 324 -39.46 -25.47 -6.74
C GLN A 324 -40.10 -24.65 -7.87
N GLU A 325 -40.72 -25.32 -8.84
CA GLU A 325 -41.37 -24.67 -9.98
C GLU A 325 -42.55 -23.83 -9.51
N GLN A 326 -43.38 -24.35 -8.59
CA GLN A 326 -44.49 -23.62 -7.97
C GLN A 326 -44.00 -22.41 -7.17
N LEU A 327 -42.97 -22.56 -6.34
CA LEU A 327 -42.41 -21.43 -5.60
C LEU A 327 -41.85 -20.36 -6.55
N THR A 328 -41.19 -20.78 -7.62
CA THR A 328 -40.65 -19.88 -8.66
C THR A 328 -41.77 -19.18 -9.41
N GLU A 329 -42.86 -19.87 -9.74
CA GLU A 329 -44.04 -19.32 -10.40
C GLU A 329 -44.75 -18.28 -9.52
N PHE A 330 -45.00 -18.61 -8.25
CA PHE A 330 -45.60 -17.69 -7.28
C PHE A 330 -44.73 -16.46 -7.09
N ARG A 331 -43.41 -16.62 -7.01
CA ARG A 331 -42.47 -15.53 -6.82
C ARG A 331 -42.28 -14.68 -8.06
N SER A 332 -42.21 -15.29 -9.25
CA SER A 332 -42.16 -14.59 -10.53
C SER A 332 -43.43 -13.77 -10.74
N SER A 333 -44.59 -14.34 -10.43
CA SER A 333 -45.88 -13.64 -10.52
C SER A 333 -45.93 -12.49 -9.51
N PHE A 334 -45.56 -12.72 -8.25
CA PHE A 334 -45.50 -11.67 -7.24
C PHE A 334 -44.56 -10.52 -7.65
N ASN A 335 -43.35 -10.82 -8.11
CA ASN A 335 -42.38 -9.82 -8.57
C ASN A 335 -42.81 -9.09 -9.85
N HIS A 336 -43.61 -9.73 -10.72
CA HIS A 336 -44.18 -9.08 -11.91
C HIS A 336 -45.15 -7.96 -11.53
N PHE A 337 -45.94 -8.18 -10.47
CA PHE A 337 -46.93 -7.21 -9.99
C PHE A 337 -46.34 -6.21 -8.97
N ASP A 338 -45.26 -6.54 -8.26
CA ASP A 338 -44.49 -5.61 -7.41
C ASP A 338 -43.56 -4.73 -8.26
N LYS A 339 -44.16 -3.84 -9.07
CA LYS A 339 -43.43 -2.94 -9.98
C LYS A 339 -42.42 -2.05 -9.28
N ASN A 340 -42.65 -1.77 -8.00
CA ASN A 340 -41.82 -0.91 -7.18
C ASN A 340 -40.75 -1.67 -6.39
N ARG A 341 -40.70 -3.01 -6.49
CA ARG A 341 -39.79 -3.91 -5.74
C ARG A 341 -39.78 -3.62 -4.23
N THR A 342 -40.96 -3.33 -3.70
CA THR A 342 -41.13 -3.01 -2.27
C THR A 342 -41.18 -4.25 -1.39
N GLY A 343 -41.25 -5.44 -1.99
CA GLY A 343 -41.47 -6.72 -1.32
C GLY A 343 -42.91 -6.88 -0.81
N ARG A 344 -43.83 -6.04 -1.28
CA ARG A 344 -45.23 -5.98 -0.83
C ARG A 344 -46.14 -5.60 -2.00
N LEU A 345 -47.34 -6.16 -2.04
CA LEU A 345 -48.35 -5.82 -3.04
C LEU A 345 -49.45 -4.95 -2.43
N ALA A 346 -49.80 -3.86 -3.12
CA ALA A 346 -51.02 -3.14 -2.81
C ALA A 346 -52.26 -4.00 -3.16
N PRO A 347 -53.45 -3.75 -2.60
CA PRO A 347 -54.63 -4.58 -2.82
C PRO A 347 -54.99 -4.74 -4.31
N GLU A 348 -54.85 -3.70 -5.12
CA GLU A 348 -55.12 -3.76 -6.56
C GLU A 348 -54.07 -4.58 -7.34
N GLU A 349 -52.81 -4.54 -6.91
CA GLU A 349 -51.72 -5.33 -7.48
C GLU A 349 -51.86 -6.80 -7.10
N PHE A 350 -52.25 -7.07 -5.84
CA PHE A 350 -52.58 -8.40 -5.34
C PHE A 350 -53.78 -9.01 -6.07
N LYS A 351 -54.86 -8.25 -6.28
CA LYS A 351 -56.02 -8.68 -7.09
C LYS A 351 -55.60 -9.07 -8.50
N SER A 352 -54.74 -8.26 -9.11
CA SER A 352 -54.21 -8.52 -10.46
C SER A 352 -53.31 -9.76 -10.50
N CYS A 353 -52.49 -9.97 -9.46
CA CYS A 353 -51.63 -11.15 -9.30
C CYS A 353 -52.45 -12.44 -9.20
N LEU A 354 -53.49 -12.47 -8.36
CA LEU A 354 -54.40 -13.60 -8.24
C LEU A 354 -55.06 -13.97 -9.58
N VAL A 355 -55.60 -12.97 -10.30
CA VAL A 355 -56.20 -13.19 -11.62
C VAL A 355 -55.19 -13.75 -12.62
N SER A 356 -53.93 -13.32 -12.57
CA SER A 356 -52.86 -13.83 -13.44
C SER A 356 -52.46 -15.27 -13.13
N LEU A 357 -52.62 -15.71 -11.88
CA LEU A 357 -52.38 -17.08 -11.44
C LEU A 357 -53.59 -18.01 -11.65
N GLY A 358 -54.66 -17.51 -12.27
CA GLY A 358 -55.86 -18.30 -12.60
C GLY A 358 -57.00 -18.20 -11.57
N TYR A 359 -56.86 -17.39 -10.51
CA TYR A 359 -57.96 -17.13 -9.57
C TYR A 359 -59.05 -16.29 -10.23
N SER A 360 -60.24 -16.87 -10.37
CA SER A 360 -61.37 -16.24 -11.04
C SER A 360 -62.13 -15.30 -10.12
N ILE A 361 -61.65 -14.06 -9.98
CA ILE A 361 -62.38 -12.99 -9.27
C ILE A 361 -63.36 -12.33 -10.24
N GLY A 362 -64.67 -12.50 -10.00
CA GLY A 362 -65.74 -11.88 -10.79
C GLY A 362 -65.64 -10.35 -10.78
N LYS A 363 -66.04 -9.70 -11.89
CA LYS A 363 -66.11 -8.22 -11.99
C LYS A 363 -67.41 -7.64 -11.41
N ASP A 364 -68.24 -8.50 -10.83
CA ASP A 364 -69.51 -8.16 -10.21
C ASP A 364 -69.35 -7.88 -8.71
N LYS A 365 -70.42 -7.39 -8.07
CA LYS A 365 -70.42 -7.11 -6.63
C LYS A 365 -70.04 -8.34 -5.78
N GLN A 366 -70.25 -9.54 -6.30
CA GLN A 366 -69.91 -10.78 -5.64
C GLN A 366 -68.39 -11.02 -5.63
N GLY A 367 -67.70 -10.85 -6.77
CA GLY A 367 -66.25 -10.99 -6.82
C GLY A 367 -65.49 -9.96 -5.99
N ASP A 368 -66.02 -8.74 -5.84
CA ASP A 368 -65.45 -7.75 -4.91
C ASP A 368 -65.61 -8.16 -3.44
N MET A 369 -66.74 -8.77 -3.06
CA MET A 369 -66.95 -9.31 -1.71
C MET A 369 -66.06 -10.52 -1.43
N ASP A 370 -65.84 -11.38 -2.42
CA ASP A 370 -64.95 -12.54 -2.29
C ASP A 370 -63.47 -12.10 -2.19
N PHE A 371 -63.05 -11.12 -2.98
CA PHE A 371 -61.73 -10.52 -2.86
C PHE A 371 -61.52 -9.86 -1.49
N GLN A 372 -62.52 -9.16 -0.96
CA GLN A 372 -62.44 -8.52 0.35
C GLN A 372 -62.35 -9.55 1.49
N ARG A 373 -62.95 -10.73 1.32
CA ARG A 373 -62.80 -11.88 2.23
C ARG A 373 -61.39 -12.46 2.17
N ILE A 374 -60.84 -12.64 0.98
CA ILE A 374 -59.45 -13.11 0.78
C ILE A 374 -58.48 -12.12 1.40
N LEU A 375 -58.66 -10.81 1.16
CA LEU A 375 -57.83 -9.76 1.71
C LEU A 375 -57.83 -9.76 3.25
N ALA A 376 -58.97 -10.04 3.88
CA ALA A 376 -59.06 -10.17 5.34
C ALA A 376 -58.30 -11.38 5.90
N VAL A 377 -58.08 -12.43 5.10
CA VAL A 377 -57.28 -13.60 5.48
C VAL A 377 -55.79 -13.31 5.34
N VAL A 378 -55.36 -12.61 4.27
CA VAL A 378 -53.94 -12.33 3.99
C VAL A 378 -53.41 -11.05 4.67
N ASP A 379 -54.28 -10.13 5.06
CA ASP A 379 -53.94 -8.90 5.79
C ASP A 379 -54.86 -8.71 7.02
N PRO A 380 -54.78 -9.61 8.03
CA PRO A 380 -55.62 -9.52 9.23
C PRO A 380 -55.34 -8.28 10.08
N ASN A 381 -54.14 -7.69 9.93
CA ASN A 381 -53.75 -6.45 10.63
C ASN A 381 -54.20 -5.18 9.89
N ASN A 382 -54.84 -5.32 8.73
CA ASN A 382 -55.28 -4.23 7.87
C ASN A 382 -54.16 -3.21 7.59
N SER A 383 -52.96 -3.73 7.38
CA SER A 383 -51.75 -2.96 7.09
C SER A 383 -51.83 -2.25 5.73
N GLY A 384 -52.76 -2.68 4.88
CA GLY A 384 -52.99 -2.15 3.54
C GLY A 384 -52.05 -2.73 2.49
N TYR A 385 -51.22 -3.72 2.85
CA TYR A 385 -50.25 -4.34 1.96
C TYR A 385 -50.14 -5.84 2.25
N VAL A 386 -50.05 -6.64 1.18
CA VAL A 386 -49.86 -8.09 1.27
C VAL A 386 -48.38 -8.42 1.13
N GLN A 387 -47.81 -9.08 2.14
CA GLN A 387 -46.43 -9.58 2.10
C GLN A 387 -46.35 -10.92 1.37
N PHE A 388 -45.18 -11.25 0.84
CA PHE A 388 -44.98 -12.50 0.08
C PHE A 388 -45.35 -13.75 0.90
N ASP A 389 -44.97 -13.82 2.17
CA ASP A 389 -45.27 -14.97 3.03
C ASP A 389 -46.78 -15.18 3.23
N ALA A 390 -47.54 -14.09 3.43
CA ALA A 390 -49.00 -14.17 3.58
C ALA A 390 -49.71 -14.55 2.27
N PHE A 391 -49.19 -14.06 1.12
CA PHE A 391 -49.65 -14.49 -0.20
C PHE A 391 -49.36 -15.97 -0.43
N LEU A 392 -48.14 -16.42 -0.12
CA LEU A 392 -47.72 -17.81 -0.30
C LEU A 392 -48.58 -18.73 0.58
N ASP A 393 -48.77 -18.40 1.85
CA ASP A 393 -49.63 -19.15 2.78
C ASP A 393 -51.03 -19.34 2.23
N PHE A 394 -51.62 -18.29 1.66
CA PHE A 394 -52.92 -18.37 1.02
C PHE A 394 -52.92 -19.29 -0.20
N MET A 395 -51.96 -19.10 -1.12
CA MET A 395 -51.86 -19.92 -2.34
C MET A 395 -51.65 -21.40 -2.02
N THR A 396 -50.79 -21.72 -1.05
CA THR A 396 -50.51 -23.11 -0.67
C THR A 396 -51.67 -23.77 0.05
N ARG A 397 -52.43 -23.02 0.87
CA ARG A 397 -53.57 -23.57 1.60
C ARG A 397 -54.74 -23.91 0.67
N GLU A 398 -54.96 -23.09 -0.35
CA GLU A 398 -56.04 -23.34 -1.30
C GLU A 398 -55.70 -24.41 -2.33
N SER A 399 -54.42 -24.54 -2.72
CA SER A 399 -53.99 -25.63 -3.61
C SER A 399 -54.05 -27.01 -2.92
N THR A 400 -53.88 -27.07 -1.60
CA THR A 400 -54.05 -28.32 -0.85
C THR A 400 -55.51 -28.76 -0.71
N ASP A 401 -56.46 -27.83 -0.75
CA ASP A 401 -57.90 -28.13 -0.64
C ASP A 401 -58.52 -28.64 -1.95
N THR A 402 -57.78 -28.56 -3.07
CA THR A 402 -58.26 -28.93 -4.41
C THR A 402 -57.86 -30.34 -4.88
N ASP A 403 -56.86 -30.98 -4.24
CA ASP A 403 -56.29 -32.28 -4.69
C ASP A 403 -56.32 -33.38 -3.61
N THR A 404 -57.31 -33.40 -2.71
CA THR A 404 -57.47 -34.61 -1.87
C THR A 404 -57.86 -35.78 -2.77
N ALA A 405 -57.15 -36.91 -2.65
CA ALA A 405 -57.44 -38.13 -3.39
C ALA A 405 -58.92 -38.54 -3.25
N GLU A 406 -59.56 -38.22 -2.12
CA GLU A 406 -61.01 -38.36 -1.91
C GLU A 406 -61.86 -37.58 -2.91
N GLN A 407 -61.53 -36.33 -3.25
CA GLN A 407 -62.30 -35.51 -4.20
C GLN A 407 -62.08 -35.96 -5.65
N VAL A 408 -60.88 -36.43 -6.00
CA VAL A 408 -60.60 -37.06 -7.31
C VAL A 408 -61.35 -38.39 -7.43
N ILE A 409 -61.37 -39.19 -6.37
CA ILE A 409 -62.13 -40.45 -6.31
C ILE A 409 -63.64 -40.17 -6.36
N ASP A 410 -64.14 -39.15 -5.68
CA ASP A 410 -65.56 -38.77 -5.72
C ASP A 410 -65.97 -38.20 -7.07
N SER A 411 -65.10 -37.45 -7.75
CA SER A 411 -65.36 -37.00 -9.12
C SER A 411 -65.30 -38.17 -10.13
N PHE A 412 -64.44 -39.18 -9.93
CA PHE A 412 -64.51 -40.45 -10.65
C PHE A 412 -65.79 -41.26 -10.31
N ARG A 413 -66.25 -41.25 -9.07
CA ARG A 413 -67.49 -41.92 -8.60
C ARG A 413 -68.73 -41.28 -9.21
N ILE A 414 -68.76 -39.95 -9.31
CA ILE A 414 -69.82 -39.17 -9.96
C ILE A 414 -69.82 -39.43 -11.48
N LEU A 415 -68.66 -39.46 -12.13
CA LEU A 415 -68.53 -39.80 -13.56
C LEU A 415 -68.88 -41.26 -13.86
N ALA A 416 -68.69 -42.18 -12.92
CA ALA A 416 -69.06 -43.59 -13.03
C ALA A 416 -70.55 -43.86 -12.73
N SER A 417 -71.29 -42.88 -12.23
CA SER A 417 -72.67 -43.06 -11.78
C SER A 417 -73.69 -43.30 -12.91
N ASP A 418 -73.29 -43.29 -14.19
CA ASP A 418 -74.23 -43.54 -15.29
C ASP A 418 -73.75 -44.48 -16.43
N LYS A 419 -72.70 -45.28 -16.21
CA LYS A 419 -72.37 -46.39 -17.14
C LYS A 419 -71.90 -47.65 -16.44
N VAL A 420 -72.79 -48.64 -16.38
CA VAL A 420 -72.49 -50.05 -16.14
C VAL A 420 -71.60 -50.58 -17.26
N ILE A 421 -70.28 -50.46 -17.16
CA ILE A 421 -69.32 -51.31 -17.89
C ILE A 421 -68.04 -51.43 -17.05
N PHE A 422 -67.90 -52.49 -16.27
CA PHE A 422 -66.80 -53.46 -16.37
C PHE A 422 -67.09 -54.62 -15.43
N THR A 423 -67.31 -55.77 -16.05
CA THR A 423 -67.45 -57.07 -15.41
C THR A 423 -66.14 -57.45 -14.71
N GLY A 424 -66.21 -57.75 -13.40
CA GLY A 424 -65.30 -58.68 -12.74
C GLY A 424 -63.97 -58.12 -12.24
N ILE A 425 -63.99 -57.13 -11.35
CA ILE A 425 -62.97 -56.98 -10.31
C ILE A 425 -63.72 -56.72 -8.99
N ASN A 426 -63.50 -57.59 -8.02
CA ASN A 426 -64.20 -57.58 -6.74
C ASN A 426 -63.72 -56.36 -5.92
N ILE A 427 -64.63 -55.46 -5.56
CA ILE A 427 -64.36 -54.19 -4.85
C ILE A 427 -63.63 -54.43 -3.50
N THR A 428 -63.73 -55.64 -2.95
CA THR A 428 -63.00 -56.07 -1.75
C THR A 428 -61.47 -56.13 -1.93
N TYR A 429 -60.96 -56.26 -3.16
CA TYR A 429 -59.51 -56.26 -3.42
C TYR A 429 -58.90 -54.85 -3.50
N MET A 430 -59.70 -53.81 -3.78
CA MET A 430 -59.20 -52.43 -3.83
C MET A 430 -59.03 -51.80 -2.45
N GLU A 431 -59.92 -52.09 -1.48
CA GLU A 431 -59.77 -51.58 -0.10
C GLU A 431 -58.49 -52.13 0.57
N HIS A 432 -58.13 -53.39 0.30
CA HIS A 432 -56.91 -53.98 0.84
C HIS A 432 -55.62 -53.46 0.20
N ALA A 433 -55.62 -53.18 -1.12
CA ALA A 433 -54.42 -52.69 -1.81
C ALA A 433 -54.11 -51.22 -1.50
N LEU A 434 -55.14 -50.37 -1.37
CA LEU A 434 -54.98 -48.94 -1.08
C LEU A 434 -54.52 -48.66 0.36
N LEU A 435 -54.95 -49.49 1.33
CA LEU A 435 -54.50 -49.37 2.71
C LEU A 435 -53.03 -49.79 2.89
N ILE A 436 -52.56 -50.75 2.08
CA ILE A 436 -51.18 -51.24 2.12
C ILE A 436 -50.21 -50.24 1.47
N ASP A 437 -50.57 -49.63 0.34
CA ASP A 437 -49.75 -48.58 -0.27
C ASP A 437 -49.67 -47.35 0.64
N ALA A 438 -50.76 -46.97 1.32
CA ALA A 438 -50.76 -45.92 2.33
C ALA A 438 -49.91 -46.29 3.58
N PHE A 439 -49.91 -47.57 3.98
CA PHE A 439 -49.09 -48.07 5.08
C PHE A 439 -47.59 -48.11 4.75
N LEU A 440 -47.23 -48.39 3.49
CA LEU A 440 -45.85 -48.36 3.04
C LEU A 440 -45.32 -46.95 2.88
N ASP A 441 -46.14 -46.02 2.38
CA ASP A 441 -45.81 -44.59 2.35
C ASP A 441 -45.63 -44.03 3.78
N PHE A 442 -46.46 -44.49 4.72
CA PHE A 442 -46.38 -44.21 6.16
C PHE A 442 -45.08 -44.72 6.83
N MET A 443 -44.64 -45.95 6.53
CA MET A 443 -43.39 -46.51 7.10
C MET A 443 -42.12 -45.93 6.46
N THR A 444 -42.20 -45.34 5.26
CA THR A 444 -41.04 -44.76 4.55
C THR A 444 -40.80 -43.28 4.80
N ARG A 445 -41.74 -42.55 5.41
CA ARG A 445 -41.49 -41.17 5.87
C ARG A 445 -40.74 -41.23 7.20
N GLU A 446 -39.55 -40.61 7.25
CA GLU A 446 -38.93 -40.27 8.53
C GLU A 446 -39.99 -39.54 9.38
N SER A 447 -40.24 -40.08 10.58
CA SER A 447 -41.29 -39.71 11.52
C SER A 447 -41.59 -38.21 11.54
N THR A 448 -42.69 -37.82 10.91
CA THR A 448 -43.36 -36.55 11.19
C THR A 448 -44.28 -36.75 12.40
N ASP A 449 -44.11 -35.92 13.43
CA ASP A 449 -44.73 -35.96 14.78
C ASP A 449 -46.28 -35.81 14.80
N THR A 450 -47.04 -36.62 14.06
CA THR A 450 -48.51 -36.55 14.07
C THR A 450 -49.22 -37.86 14.36
N ASP A 451 -48.52 -38.99 14.42
CA ASP A 451 -49.16 -40.31 14.52
C ASP A 451 -49.00 -40.93 15.91
N THR A 452 -50.09 -41.48 16.46
CA THR A 452 -50.11 -42.05 17.82
C THR A 452 -49.79 -43.54 17.81
N ALA A 453 -49.23 -44.06 18.91
CA ALA A 453 -48.96 -45.49 19.07
C ALA A 453 -50.21 -46.37 18.83
N GLU A 454 -51.42 -45.87 19.11
CA GLU A 454 -52.68 -46.58 18.88
C GLU A 454 -52.95 -46.83 17.39
N GLN A 455 -52.68 -45.85 16.52
CA GLN A 455 -52.88 -46.00 15.07
C GLN A 455 -51.98 -47.09 14.49
N VAL A 456 -50.72 -47.14 14.93
CA VAL A 456 -49.76 -48.17 14.50
C VAL A 456 -50.15 -49.55 15.02
N ILE A 457 -50.68 -49.64 16.24
CA ILE A 457 -51.21 -50.90 16.81
C ILE A 457 -52.39 -51.41 15.98
N ASP A 458 -53.30 -50.54 15.56
CA ASP A 458 -54.45 -50.92 14.76
C ASP A 458 -54.04 -51.39 13.36
N SER A 459 -53.04 -50.77 12.73
CA SER A 459 -52.49 -51.25 11.45
C SER A 459 -51.89 -52.65 11.56
N PHE A 460 -51.07 -52.92 12.59
CA PHE A 460 -50.53 -54.26 12.79
C PHE A 460 -51.61 -55.29 13.16
N ARG A 461 -52.70 -54.87 13.84
CA ARG A 461 -53.85 -55.75 14.12
C ARG A 461 -54.51 -56.23 12.83
N ILE A 462 -54.65 -55.34 11.84
CA ILE A 462 -55.20 -55.70 10.52
C ILE A 462 -54.28 -56.69 9.80
N LEU A 463 -52.96 -56.44 9.77
CA LEU A 463 -51.96 -57.35 9.18
C LEU A 463 -51.95 -58.71 9.87
N ALA A 464 -52.13 -58.73 11.19
CA ALA A 464 -52.23 -59.94 11.99
C ALA A 464 -53.60 -60.63 11.91
N SER A 465 -54.53 -60.16 11.06
CA SER A 465 -55.89 -60.71 10.96
C SER A 465 -56.60 -60.80 12.33
N ASP A 466 -56.56 -59.69 13.08
CA ASP A 466 -57.10 -59.54 14.44
C ASP A 466 -56.45 -60.41 15.52
N LYS A 467 -55.34 -61.09 15.23
CA LYS A 467 -54.56 -61.79 16.25
C LYS A 467 -53.79 -60.79 17.10
N PRO A 468 -53.62 -61.04 18.42
CA PRO A 468 -52.84 -60.17 19.30
C PRO A 468 -51.31 -60.31 19.12
N TYR A 469 -50.87 -61.03 18.09
CA TYR A 469 -49.48 -61.26 17.72
C TYR A 469 -49.35 -61.39 16.20
N ILE A 470 -48.15 -61.18 15.66
CA ILE A 470 -47.85 -61.34 14.24
C ILE A 470 -46.68 -62.32 14.03
N LEU A 471 -46.66 -63.06 12.92
CA LEU A 471 -45.56 -63.98 12.61
C LEU A 471 -44.54 -63.36 11.64
N PRO A 472 -43.26 -63.75 11.72
CA PRO A 472 -42.23 -63.30 10.78
C PRO A 472 -42.58 -63.54 9.30
N ASP A 473 -43.23 -64.66 8.99
CA ASP A 473 -43.65 -64.98 7.63
C ASP A 473 -44.82 -64.12 7.15
N GLU A 474 -45.65 -63.62 8.07
CA GLU A 474 -46.73 -62.67 7.77
C GLU A 474 -46.13 -61.29 7.47
N LEU A 475 -45.16 -60.83 8.27
CA LEU A 475 -44.43 -59.59 8.00
C LEU A 475 -43.70 -59.64 6.66
N ARG A 476 -43.01 -60.75 6.34
CA ARG A 476 -42.31 -60.91 5.05
C ARG A 476 -43.23 -61.01 3.85
N ARG A 477 -44.50 -61.39 4.04
CA ARG A 477 -45.49 -61.49 2.97
C ARG A 477 -46.14 -60.14 2.68
N GLU A 478 -46.38 -59.35 3.71
CA GLU A 478 -47.14 -58.10 3.62
C GLU A 478 -46.26 -56.84 3.52
N LEU A 479 -44.97 -56.91 3.91
CA LEU A 479 -44.05 -55.76 3.91
C LEU A 479 -42.84 -55.97 2.98
N PRO A 480 -42.23 -54.88 2.46
CA PRO A 480 -40.95 -54.93 1.77
C PRO A 480 -39.87 -55.63 2.60
N PRO A 481 -38.94 -56.36 1.95
CA PRO A 481 -37.97 -57.21 2.64
C PRO A 481 -37.20 -56.50 3.76
N ASP A 482 -36.77 -55.26 3.51
CA ASP A 482 -35.95 -54.50 4.45
C ASP A 482 -36.76 -54.05 5.69
N GLN A 483 -38.04 -53.72 5.50
CA GLN A 483 -38.95 -53.30 6.58
C GLN A 483 -39.45 -54.49 7.40
N ALA A 484 -39.75 -55.61 6.72
CA ALA A 484 -40.10 -56.86 7.38
C ALA A 484 -38.96 -57.30 8.32
N GLU A 485 -37.72 -57.27 7.86
CA GLU A 485 -36.56 -57.68 8.65
C GLU A 485 -36.27 -56.70 9.79
N TYR A 486 -36.47 -55.39 9.58
CA TYR A 486 -36.39 -54.39 10.65
C TYR A 486 -37.41 -54.66 11.77
N CYS A 487 -38.68 -54.90 11.43
CA CYS A 487 -39.72 -55.24 12.41
C CYS A 487 -39.40 -56.55 13.14
N ILE A 488 -38.95 -57.60 12.43
CA ILE A 488 -38.60 -58.89 13.04
C ILE A 488 -37.45 -58.77 14.05
N GLN A 489 -36.45 -57.93 13.76
CA GLN A 489 -35.31 -57.74 14.67
C GLN A 489 -35.66 -56.91 15.92
N ARG A 490 -36.62 -55.99 15.80
CA ARG A 490 -36.93 -55.02 16.86
C ARG A 490 -38.17 -55.40 17.69
N MET A 491 -39.06 -56.23 17.17
CA MET A 491 -40.24 -56.69 17.89
C MET A 491 -39.88 -57.74 18.96
N PRO A 492 -40.30 -57.55 20.22
CA PRO A 492 -40.12 -58.58 21.24
C PRO A 492 -41.03 -59.79 20.98
N PRO A 493 -40.66 -60.99 21.46
CA PRO A 493 -41.50 -62.17 21.32
C PRO A 493 -42.77 -62.05 22.17
N TYR A 494 -43.91 -62.47 21.62
CA TYR A 494 -45.21 -62.41 22.27
C TYR A 494 -45.33 -63.43 23.41
N LYS A 495 -45.74 -62.96 24.60
CA LYS A 495 -45.84 -63.75 25.84
C LYS A 495 -47.28 -63.96 26.35
N GLY A 496 -48.29 -63.58 25.56
CA GLY A 496 -49.69 -63.69 25.96
C GLY A 496 -50.30 -65.10 25.81
N PRO A 497 -51.56 -65.30 26.23
CA PRO A 497 -52.27 -66.55 26.03
C PRO A 497 -52.42 -66.84 24.52
N ASN A 498 -52.18 -68.09 24.11
CA ASN A 498 -52.10 -68.55 22.70
C ASN A 498 -50.82 -68.19 21.93
N ALA A 499 -49.71 -67.90 22.62
CA ALA A 499 -48.42 -67.71 21.97
C ALA A 499 -48.00 -68.97 21.17
N VAL A 500 -47.78 -68.79 19.87
CA VAL A 500 -47.21 -69.81 18.97
C VAL A 500 -45.69 -69.61 18.84
N PRO A 501 -44.90 -70.64 18.52
CA PRO A 501 -43.47 -70.49 18.31
C PRO A 501 -43.16 -69.44 17.24
N GLY A 502 -42.38 -68.42 17.60
CA GLY A 502 -42.01 -67.32 16.70
C GLY A 502 -43.00 -66.16 16.64
N ALA A 503 -44.06 -66.14 17.47
CA ALA A 503 -44.96 -65.00 17.56
C ALA A 503 -44.26 -63.74 18.08
N LEU A 504 -44.49 -62.61 17.41
CA LEU A 504 -43.95 -61.29 17.73
C LEU A 504 -45.04 -60.37 18.29
N ASP A 505 -44.66 -59.54 19.25
CA ASP A 505 -45.53 -58.57 19.92
C ASP A 505 -45.38 -57.19 19.30
N TYR A 506 -46.29 -56.88 18.39
CA TYR A 506 -46.35 -55.58 17.73
C TYR A 506 -46.89 -54.48 18.65
N MET A 507 -47.62 -54.80 19.72
CA MET A 507 -48.15 -53.78 20.65
C MET A 507 -47.01 -53.17 21.47
N SER A 508 -46.17 -54.02 22.04
CA SER A 508 -44.98 -53.57 22.79
C SER A 508 -43.99 -52.82 21.89
N PHE A 509 -43.86 -53.22 20.62
CA PHE A 509 -43.02 -52.53 19.64
C PHE A 509 -43.55 -51.14 19.30
N SER A 510 -44.84 -51.00 19.00
CA SER A 510 -45.46 -49.70 18.71
C SER A 510 -45.42 -48.77 19.91
N THR A 511 -45.66 -49.26 21.13
CA THR A 511 -45.51 -48.43 22.34
C THR A 511 -44.06 -48.02 22.58
N ALA A 512 -43.07 -48.87 22.27
CA ALA A 512 -41.65 -48.49 22.41
C ALA A 512 -41.20 -47.46 21.36
N LEU A 513 -41.75 -47.51 20.15
CA LEU A 513 -41.40 -46.58 19.06
C LEU A 513 -41.81 -45.12 19.37
N TYR A 514 -42.90 -44.95 20.11
CA TYR A 514 -43.45 -43.63 20.49
C TYR A 514 -43.33 -43.34 22.01
N GLY A 515 -42.77 -44.27 22.79
CA GLY A 515 -42.74 -44.23 24.26
C GLY A 515 -41.39 -43.87 24.89
N GLU A 516 -40.39 -43.48 24.08
CA GLU A 516 -39.11 -42.92 24.54
C GLU A 516 -38.96 -41.43 24.16
N SER A 517 -40.07 -40.69 24.11
CA SER A 517 -40.10 -39.24 23.91
C SER A 517 -40.63 -38.51 25.15
N ASP A 518 -40.12 -38.87 26.33
CA ASP A 518 -40.23 -38.07 27.57
C ASP A 518 -39.16 -38.51 28.58
N LEU A 519 -37.89 -38.15 28.31
CA LEU A 519 -36.85 -37.87 29.33
C LEU A 519 -35.66 -37.10 28.74
#